data_AF-A0A183I9Z0-F1
#
_entry.id   AF-A0A183I9Z0-F1
#
_cell.length_a   1.000
_cell.length_b   1.000
_cell.length_c   1.000
_cell.angle_alpha   90.00
_cell.angle_beta   90.00
_cell.angle_gamma   90.00
#
_symmetry.space_group_name_H-M   'P 1'
#
loop_
_entity.id
_entity.type
_entity.pdbx_description
1 polymer ?
#
loop_
_entity_poly.entity_id
_entity_poly.type
_entity_poly.pdbx_seq_one_letter_code
_entity_poly.pdbx_strand_id
1 'polypeptide(L)'
;MRLFAPNEVVAKSRFWFFCRTLKKIKKTSGEIVSIQKILEKKSNTVKNFGIWLRYDSRTGTHNMYREYRDLTAAAAVTQCCMHDFVYCWY
;
A
#
# COMPACT_ATOMS: atom_id res chain seq x y z
N MET A 1 2.54 4.45 10.32
CA MET A 1 2.72 4.21 8.86
C MET A 1 1.35 3.95 8.25
N ARG A 2 1.06 4.46 7.06
CA ARG A 2 -0.19 4.15 6.33
C ARG A 2 0.07 3.00 5.37
N LEU A 3 -0.78 1.98 5.40
CA LEU A 3 -0.67 0.78 4.59
C LEU A 3 -2.03 0.44 3.99
N PHE A 4 -2.02 -0.06 2.76
CA PHE A 4 -3.18 -0.69 2.13
C PHE A 4 -3.03 -2.20 2.26
N ALA A 5 -4.01 -2.87 2.85
CA ALA A 5 -4.01 -4.31 3.09
C ALA A 5 -5.45 -4.82 3.22
N PRO A 6 -5.72 -6.10 2.90
CA PRO A 6 -7.07 -6.68 2.98
C PRO A 6 -7.55 -6.87 4.43
N ASN A 7 -6.63 -7.18 5.34
CA ASN A 7 -6.91 -7.47 6.73
C ASN A 7 -5.77 -6.99 7.64
N GLU A 8 -6.02 -7.00 8.95
CA GLU A 8 -5.05 -6.50 9.93
C GLU A 8 -3.79 -7.37 10.03
N VAL A 9 -3.91 -8.68 9.78
CA VAL A 9 -2.77 -9.60 9.85
C VAL A 9 -1.74 -9.29 8.76
N VAL A 10 -2.18 -9.11 7.52
CA VAL A 10 -1.32 -8.70 6.40
C VAL A 10 -0.78 -7.28 6.65
N ALA A 11 -1.59 -6.37 7.19
CA ALA A 11 -1.13 -5.03 7.55
C ALA A 11 0.03 -5.07 8.58
N LYS A 12 -0.09 -5.88 9.64
CA LYS A 12 0.98 -6.09 10.64
C LYS A 12 2.24 -6.66 9.99
N SER A 13 2.10 -7.65 9.11
CA SER A 13 3.23 -8.27 8.41
C SER A 13 3.99 -7.25 7.55
N ARG A 14 3.27 -6.50 6.70
CA ARG A 14 3.84 -5.45 5.86
C ARG A 14 4.43 -4.31 6.69
N PHE A 15 3.84 -3.98 7.85
CA PHE A 15 4.41 -3.01 8.78
C PHE A 15 5.83 -3.39 9.20
N TRP A 16 6.02 -4.63 9.67
CA TRP A 16 7.34 -5.11 10.06
C TRP A 16 8.32 -5.23 8.90
N PHE A 17 7.86 -5.59 7.70
CA PHE A 17 8.69 -5.58 6.50
C PHE A 17 9.31 -4.20 6.26
N PHE A 18 8.50 -3.14 6.25
CA PHE A 18 9.01 -1.78 6.05
C PHE A 18 9.84 -1.27 7.24
N CYS A 19 9.46 -1.58 8.49
CA CYS A 19 10.26 -1.20 9.65
C CYS A 19 11.66 -1.84 9.65
N ARG A 20 11.77 -3.07 9.15
CA ARG A 20 13.07 -3.74 8.96
C ARG A 20 13.90 -3.01 7.91
N THR A 21 13.32 -2.66 6.77
CA THR A 21 14.04 -2.00 5.67
C THR A 21 14.44 -0.56 6.01
N LEU A 22 13.55 0.20 6.66
CA LEU A 22 13.76 1.63 6.92
C LEU A 22 14.57 1.91 8.20
N LYS A 23 14.34 1.15 9.27
CA LYS A 23 14.90 1.43 10.61
C LYS A 23 15.66 0.26 11.22
N LYS A 24 15.82 -0.86 10.51
CA LYS A 24 16.46 -2.10 11.01
C LYS A 24 15.82 -2.67 12.29
N ILE A 25 14.54 -2.35 12.54
CA ILE A 25 13.79 -2.84 13.71
C ILE A 25 13.16 -4.19 13.38
N LYS A 26 13.25 -5.13 14.33
CA LYS A 26 12.63 -6.47 14.24
C LYS A 26 11.36 -6.52 15.08
N LYS A 27 10.42 -7.41 14.71
CA LYS A 27 9.19 -7.69 15.47
C LYS A 27 9.44 -8.10 16.91
N THR A 28 10.56 -8.76 17.20
CA THR A 28 10.93 -9.17 18.57
C THR A 28 11.39 -8.02 19.45
N SER A 29 11.81 -6.90 18.86
CA SER A 29 12.41 -5.76 19.55
C SER A 29 11.45 -4.58 19.70
N GLY A 30 10.18 -4.75 19.34
CA GLY A 30 9.17 -3.71 19.47
C GLY A 30 7.75 -4.26 19.34
N GLU A 31 6.79 -3.42 19.69
CA GLU A 31 5.37 -3.77 19.65
C GLU A 31 4.56 -2.75 18.84
N ILE A 32 3.36 -3.14 18.44
CA ILE A 32 2.44 -2.28 17.70
C ILE A 32 1.47 -1.67 18.71
N VAL A 33 1.53 -0.35 18.90
CA VAL A 33 0.70 0.38 19.86
C VAL A 33 -0.78 0.42 19.45
N SER A 34 -1.07 0.69 18.18
CA SER A 34 -2.44 0.79 17.68
C SER A 34 -2.52 0.54 16.18
N ILE A 35 -3.65 -0.03 15.74
CA ILE A 35 -4.01 -0.22 14.34
C ILE A 35 -5.42 0.34 14.17
N GLN A 36 -5.57 1.26 13.22
CA GLN A 36 -6.84 1.89 12.93
C GLN A 36 -7.09 1.87 11.43
N LYS A 37 -8.29 1.43 11.03
CA LYS A 37 -8.74 1.49 9.63
C LYS A 37 -9.11 2.93 9.30
N ILE A 38 -8.47 3.48 8.27
CA ILE A 38 -8.77 4.83 7.79
C ILE A 38 -9.79 4.72 6.66
N LEU A 39 -10.96 5.31 6.87
CA LEU A 39 -11.99 5.46 5.85
C LEU A 39 -11.94 6.87 5.29
N GLU A 40 -12.27 7.02 4.01
CA GLU A 40 -12.33 8.33 3.39
C GLU A 40 -13.55 9.13 3.84
N LYS A 41 -13.33 10.40 4.21
CA LYS A 41 -14.40 11.29 4.69
C LYS A 41 -15.38 11.70 3.59
N LYS A 42 -14.93 11.78 2.33
CA LYS A 42 -15.75 12.21 1.18
C LYS A 42 -15.71 11.12 0.11
N SER A 43 -16.60 10.12 0.20
CA SER A 43 -16.68 9.03 -0.78
C SER A 43 -17.51 9.38 -2.03
N ASN A 44 -18.27 10.47 -2.02
CA ASN A 44 -19.25 10.76 -3.09
C ASN A 44 -18.72 11.65 -4.21
N THR A 45 -17.46 12.09 -4.12
CA THR A 45 -16.84 12.95 -5.13
C THR A 45 -15.72 12.18 -5.81
N VAL A 46 -15.75 12.14 -7.13
CA VAL A 46 -14.67 11.56 -7.95
C VAL A 46 -13.40 12.41 -7.81
N LYS A 47 -12.27 11.76 -7.55
CA LYS A 47 -10.96 12.38 -7.39
C LYS A 47 -9.96 11.74 -8.35
N ASN A 48 -8.92 12.49 -8.68
CA ASN A 48 -7.75 11.96 -9.37
C ASN A 48 -6.67 11.67 -8.31
N PHE A 49 -6.18 10.44 -8.28
CA PHE A 49 -5.17 9.95 -7.36
C PHE A 49 -3.87 9.67 -8.12
N GLY A 50 -2.81 10.40 -7.79
CA GLY A 50 -1.45 10.08 -8.25
C GLY A 50 -0.83 9.03 -7.34
N ILE A 51 -0.43 7.89 -7.92
CA ILE A 51 0.23 6.79 -7.22
C ILE A 51 1.67 6.70 -7.69
N TRP A 52 2.59 6.86 -6.74
CA TRP A 52 4.01 6.58 -6.93
C TRP A 52 4.29 5.17 -6.44
N LEU A 53 4.92 4.36 -7.28
CA LEU A 53 5.24 2.98 -6.95
C LEU A 53 6.65 2.63 -7.39
N ARG A 54 7.28 1.75 -6.60
CA ARG A 54 8.51 1.06 -6.97
C ARG A 54 8.17 -0.41 -7.09
N TYR A 55 8.57 -1.03 -8.19
CA TYR A 55 8.33 -2.44 -8.43
C TYR A 55 9.53 -3.11 -9.07
N ASP A 56 9.57 -4.43 -8.91
CA ASP A 56 10.57 -5.27 -9.54
C ASP A 56 9.94 -5.94 -10.76
N SER A 57 10.48 -5.64 -11.94
CA SER A 57 10.20 -6.36 -13.17
C SER A 57 11.06 -7.62 -13.25
N ARG A 58 10.88 -8.42 -14.32
CA ARG A 58 11.76 -9.57 -14.59
C ARG A 58 13.23 -9.16 -14.81
N THR A 59 13.48 -7.90 -15.16
CA THR A 59 14.79 -7.41 -15.60
C THR A 59 15.42 -6.42 -14.60
N GLY A 60 14.64 -5.86 -13.67
CA GLY A 60 15.17 -4.94 -12.67
C GLY A 60 14.11 -4.15 -11.92
N THR A 61 14.57 -3.24 -11.07
CA THR A 61 13.71 -2.41 -10.21
C THR A 61 13.38 -1.09 -10.91
N HIS A 62 12.11 -0.73 -11.02
CA HIS A 62 11.66 0.49 -11.68
C HIS A 62 10.77 1.32 -10.76
N ASN A 63 10.88 2.64 -10.87
CA ASN A 63 9.94 3.58 -10.26
C ASN A 63 8.94 4.01 -11.33
N MET A 64 7.67 4.14 -10.95
CA MET A 64 6.59 4.56 -11.83
C MET A 64 5.68 5.54 -11.08
N TYR A 65 5.16 6.51 -11.83
CA TYR A 65 4.07 7.37 -11.42
C TYR A 65 2.90 7.13 -12.35
N ARG A 66 1.69 6.97 -11.79
CA ARG A 66 0.47 6.85 -12.59
C ARG A 66 -0.71 7.46 -11.86
N GLU A 67 -1.65 7.98 -12.64
CA GLU A 67 -2.86 8.60 -12.12
C GLU A 67 -4.09 7.70 -12.34
N TYR A 68 -4.95 7.65 -11.31
CA TYR A 68 -6.17 6.86 -11.29
C TYR A 68 -7.35 7.73 -10.90
N ARG A 69 -8.48 7.55 -11.58
CA ARG A 69 -9.71 8.29 -11.30
C ARG A 69 -10.68 7.39 -10.56
N ASP A 70 -10.94 7.71 -9.29
CA ASP A 70 -11.82 6.90 -8.44
C ASP A 70 -12.45 7.76 -7.33
N LEU A 71 -13.39 7.18 -6.60
CA LEU A 71 -14.05 7.74 -5.43
C LEU A 71 -13.15 7.65 -4.19
N THR A 72 -12.36 6.58 -4.08
CA THR A 72 -11.50 6.31 -2.91
C THR A 72 -10.08 5.88 -3.28
N ALA A 73 -9.12 6.22 -2.41
CA ALA A 73 -7.72 5.82 -2.53
C ALA A 73 -7.56 4.30 -2.46
N ALA A 74 -8.37 3.61 -1.66
CA ALA A 74 -8.34 2.14 -1.59
C ALA A 74 -8.74 1.52 -2.93
N ALA A 75 -9.77 2.07 -3.57
CA ALA A 75 -10.21 1.62 -4.89
C ALA A 75 -9.17 1.97 -5.98
N ALA A 76 -8.60 3.18 -5.96
CA ALA A 76 -7.50 3.57 -6.85
C ALA A 76 -6.27 2.66 -6.70
N VAL A 77 -5.89 2.28 -5.47
CA VAL A 77 -4.80 1.32 -5.23
C VAL A 77 -5.18 -0.07 -5.73
N THR A 78 -6.44 -0.48 -5.60
CA THR A 78 -6.91 -1.77 -6.13
C THR A 78 -6.84 -1.78 -7.65
N GLN A 79 -7.26 -0.70 -8.33
CA GLN A 79 -7.10 -0.54 -9.77
C GLN A 79 -5.63 -0.63 -10.18
N CYS A 80 -4.74 0.02 -9.44
CA CYS A 80 -3.30 -0.03 -9.68
C CYS A 80 -2.73 -1.44 -9.59
N CYS A 81 -3.10 -2.18 -8.53
CA CYS A 81 -2.68 -3.56 -8.37
C CYS A 81 -3.21 -4.48 -9.48
N MET A 82 -4.47 -4.30 -9.93
CA MET A 82 -5.04 -5.17 -10.95
C MET A 82 -4.54 -4.89 -12.36
N HIS A 83 -4.27 -3.62 -12.69
CA HIS A 83 -4.04 -3.20 -14.08
C HIS A 83 -2.55 -3.13 -14.44
N ASP A 84 -1.68 -2.72 -13.51
CA ASP A 84 -0.23 -2.62 -13.76
C ASP A 84 0.55 -3.82 -13.22
N PHE A 85 -0.05 -4.60 -12.31
CA PHE A 85 0.59 -5.77 -11.72
C PHE A 85 -0.27 -7.02 -11.89
N VAL A 86 -0.14 -7.67 -13.05
CA VAL A 86 -0.71 -9.03 -13.29
C VAL A 86 -0.21 -10.06 -12.24
N TYR A 87 0.81 -9.72 -11.44
CA TYR A 87 1.30 -10.51 -10.33
C TYR A 87 1.54 -9.66 -9.07
N CYS A 88 0.48 -9.17 -8.42
CA CYS A 88 0.59 -8.77 -7.01
C CYS A 88 -0.40 -9.59 -6.19
N TRP A 89 -0.05 -10.86 -6.00
CA TRP A 89 -0.66 -11.68 -4.96
C TRP A 89 -0.36 -11.08 -3.58
N TYR A 90 -1.38 -11.12 -2.72
CA TYR A 90 -1.38 -10.71 -1.31
C TYR A 90 -0.12 -11.09 -0.52
#